data_AF-A0A4Q1KDM2-F1
#
_entry.id   AF-A0A4Q1KDM2-F1
#
_cell.length_a   1.000
_cell.length_b   1.000
_cell.length_c   1.000
_cell.angle_alpha   90.00
_cell.angle_beta   90.00
_cell.angle_gamma   90.00
#
_symmetry.space_group_name_H-M   'P 1'
#
loop_
_entity.id
_entity.type
_entity.pdbx_description
1 polymer ?
#
loop_
_entity_poly.entity_id
_entity_poly.type
_entity_poly.pdbx_seq_one_letter_code
_entity_poly.pdbx_strand_id
1 'polypeptide(L)'
;MATAKLAVYDTSKGFSSFVKHYFSKRVDIEVCTSKKKFSLEWFKNFKHCFFVVNDIEDLFNLMKVAQLHNDVVAGSPSRILEMKIKTVNDQDVKVMDFSLNKNELMLYIDNYLKNNQLLE
;
A
#
# COMPACT_ATOMS: atom_id res chain seq x y z
N MET A 1 -2.08 -5.92 -23.57
CA MET A 1 -1.19 -5.90 -22.39
C MET A 1 -2.06 -6.20 -21.19
N ALA A 2 -1.58 -7.02 -20.24
CA ALA A 2 -2.35 -7.24 -19.01
C ALA A 2 -2.36 -5.95 -18.19
N THR A 3 -3.54 -5.45 -17.83
CA THR A 3 -3.67 -4.26 -16.98
C THR A 3 -2.93 -4.51 -15.67
N ALA A 4 -2.09 -3.56 -15.26
CA ALA A 4 -1.37 -3.66 -14.01
C ALA A 4 -2.37 -3.81 -12.83
N LYS A 5 -2.11 -4.79 -11.96
CA LYS A 5 -2.91 -5.04 -10.76
C LYS A 5 -2.19 -4.54 -9.52
N LEU A 6 -2.93 -3.80 -8.69
CA LEU A 6 -2.43 -3.23 -7.46
C LEU A 6 -3.27 -3.71 -6.27
N ALA A 7 -2.59 -4.13 -5.20
CA ALA A 7 -3.23 -4.46 -3.94
C ALA A 7 -3.18 -3.27 -2.97
N VAL A 8 -4.29 -2.98 -2.30
CA VAL A 8 -4.34 -2.05 -1.18
C VAL A 8 -4.78 -2.79 0.08
N TYR A 9 -3.91 -2.85 1.07
CA TYR A 9 -4.26 -3.28 2.42
C TYR A 9 -4.59 -2.06 3.28
N ASP A 10 -5.83 -1.98 3.76
CA ASP A 10 -6.30 -0.86 4.59
C ASP A 10 -7.48 -1.28 5.47
N THR A 11 -7.18 -1.59 6.72
CA THR A 11 -8.17 -1.98 7.73
C THR A 11 -9.05 -0.82 8.20
N SER A 12 -8.63 0.43 7.96
CA SER A 12 -9.39 1.65 8.29
C SER A 12 -10.41 2.07 7.22
N LYS A 13 -10.27 1.53 6.00
CA LYS A 13 -11.07 1.79 4.78
C LYS A 13 -10.96 3.20 4.18
N GLY A 14 -10.38 4.17 4.88
CA GLY A 14 -10.30 5.56 4.41
C GLY A 14 -9.40 5.71 3.19
N PHE A 15 -8.22 5.09 3.23
CA PHE A 15 -7.21 5.21 2.18
C PHE A 15 -7.57 4.39 0.94
N SER A 16 -8.03 3.15 1.13
CA SER A 16 -8.49 2.28 0.04
C SER A 16 -9.64 2.90 -0.75
N SER A 17 -10.60 3.54 -0.07
CA SER A 17 -11.70 4.26 -0.74
C SER A 17 -11.18 5.44 -1.57
N PHE A 18 -10.24 6.21 -1.01
CA PHE A 18 -9.59 7.32 -1.70
C PHE A 18 -8.83 6.85 -2.95
N VAL A 19 -7.97 5.83 -2.83
CA VAL A 19 -7.21 5.28 -3.95
C VAL A 19 -8.13 4.75 -5.05
N LYS A 20 -9.16 3.97 -4.69
CA LYS A 20 -10.13 3.48 -5.68
C LYS A 20 -10.86 4.61 -6.39
N HIS A 21 -11.26 5.66 -5.68
CA HIS A 21 -11.99 6.79 -6.27
C HIS A 21 -11.18 7.48 -7.38
N TYR A 22 -9.89 7.73 -7.16
CA TYR A 22 -9.06 8.52 -8.07
C TYR A 22 -8.34 7.72 -9.16
N PHE A 23 -8.11 6.42 -8.94
CA PHE A 23 -7.23 5.62 -9.81
C PHE A 23 -7.88 4.38 -10.45
N SER A 24 -9.07 3.95 -10.02
CA SER A 24 -9.72 2.71 -10.53
C SER A 24 -10.04 2.71 -12.03
N LYS A 25 -10.10 3.87 -12.67
CA LYS A 25 -10.30 3.97 -14.13
C LYS A 25 -9.02 3.71 -14.94
N ARG A 26 -7.85 3.74 -14.28
CA ARG A 26 -6.52 3.70 -14.93
C ARG A 26 -5.69 2.48 -14.55
N VAL A 27 -5.98 1.86 -13.41
CA VAL A 27 -5.27 0.69 -12.89
C VAL A 27 -6.28 -0.22 -12.17
N ASP A 28 -6.09 -1.54 -12.24
CA ASP A 28 -6.94 -2.48 -11.51
C ASP A 28 -6.52 -2.50 -10.03
N ILE A 29 -7.50 -2.30 -9.14
CA ILE A 29 -7.27 -2.08 -7.71
C ILE A 29 -8.12 -3.05 -6.90
N GLU A 30 -7.44 -4.03 -6.31
CA GLU A 30 -8.03 -4.94 -5.35
C GLU A 30 -7.70 -4.52 -3.91
N VAL A 31 -8.64 -4.68 -2.99
CA VAL A 31 -8.52 -4.15 -1.63
C VAL A 31 -8.75 -5.23 -0.59
N CYS A 32 -7.89 -5.25 0.42
CA CYS A 32 -8.05 -6.06 1.62
C CYS A 32 -8.32 -5.13 2.81
N THR A 33 -9.59 -5.07 3.22
CA THR A 33 -10.04 -4.17 4.30
C THR A 33 -10.32 -4.90 5.62
N SER A 34 -9.84 -6.14 5.76
CA SER A 34 -10.13 -6.96 6.93
C SER A 34 -8.96 -7.89 7.24
N LYS A 35 -8.46 -7.83 8.47
CA LYS A 35 -7.41 -8.73 8.97
C LYS A 35 -7.79 -10.20 8.85
N LYS A 36 -9.06 -10.53 9.08
CA LYS A 36 -9.58 -11.91 8.94
C LYS A 36 -9.49 -12.46 7.52
N LYS A 37 -9.41 -11.57 6.52
CA LYS A 37 -9.26 -11.92 5.10
C LYS A 37 -7.81 -11.77 4.61
N PHE A 38 -6.87 -11.46 5.50
CA PHE A 38 -5.46 -11.39 5.15
C PHE A 38 -4.96 -12.77 4.71
N SER A 39 -4.36 -12.84 3.52
CA SER A 39 -3.82 -14.07 2.95
C SER A 39 -2.56 -13.75 2.15
N LEU A 40 -1.45 -14.39 2.51
CA LEU A 40 -0.18 -14.23 1.77
C LEU A 40 -0.28 -14.76 0.33
N GLU A 41 -1.04 -15.84 0.11
CA GLU A 41 -1.29 -16.38 -1.23
C GLU A 41 -2.00 -15.37 -2.13
N TRP A 42 -2.86 -14.52 -1.56
CA TRP A 42 -3.49 -13.45 -2.33
C TRP A 42 -2.44 -12.41 -2.75
N PHE A 43 -1.56 -11.97 -1.83
CA PHE A 43 -0.51 -10.99 -2.12
C PHE A 43 0.53 -11.45 -3.16
N LYS A 44 0.75 -12.76 -3.32
CA LYS A 44 1.62 -13.30 -4.38
C LYS A 44 1.14 -12.98 -5.80
N ASN A 45 -0.15 -12.63 -5.97
CA ASN A 45 -0.70 -12.28 -7.28
C ASN A 45 -0.45 -10.82 -7.67
N PHE A 46 0.21 -10.03 -6.82
CA PHE A 46 0.43 -8.60 -7.04
C PHE A 46 1.92 -8.29 -7.07
N LYS A 47 2.36 -7.43 -7.99
CA LYS A 47 3.71 -6.88 -7.93
C LYS A 47 3.79 -5.67 -7.01
N HIS A 48 2.76 -4.81 -7.03
CA HIS A 48 2.73 -3.54 -6.32
C HIS A 48 1.66 -3.54 -5.22
N CYS A 49 2.05 -3.11 -4.02
CA CYS A 49 1.18 -3.14 -2.84
C CYS A 49 1.24 -1.81 -2.07
N PHE A 50 0.09 -1.18 -1.83
CA PHE A 50 -0.05 -0.13 -0.82
C PHE A 50 -0.50 -0.74 0.51
N PHE A 51 0.16 -0.39 1.61
CA PHE A 51 -0.10 -0.98 2.91
C PHE A 51 -0.28 0.08 4.00
N VAL A 52 -1.50 0.20 4.53
CA VAL A 52 -1.80 1.09 5.65
C VAL A 52 -1.71 0.33 6.95
N VAL A 53 -0.76 0.73 7.79
CA VAL A 53 -0.51 0.11 9.10
C VAL A 53 -1.24 0.91 10.17
N ASN A 54 -2.34 0.38 10.72
CA ASN A 54 -3.12 1.07 11.74
C ASN A 54 -2.76 0.61 13.17
N ASP A 55 -2.21 -0.59 13.31
CA ASP A 55 -1.75 -1.14 14.58
C ASP A 55 -0.57 -2.13 14.42
N ILE A 56 -0.17 -2.73 15.54
CA ILE A 56 0.97 -3.66 15.59
C ILE A 56 0.70 -4.96 14.81
N GLU A 57 -0.54 -5.43 14.75
CA GLU A 57 -0.87 -6.63 13.99
C GLU A 57 -0.75 -6.37 12.48
N ASP A 58 -1.16 -5.18 12.03
CA ASP A 58 -0.93 -4.74 10.65
C ASP A 58 0.57 -4.65 10.34
N LEU A 59 1.39 -4.19 11.29
CA LEU A 59 2.85 -4.16 11.14
C LEU A 59 3.43 -5.57 10.96
N PHE A 60 2.96 -6.56 11.71
CA PHE A 60 3.37 -7.95 11.51
C PHE A 60 2.94 -8.49 10.14
N ASN A 61 1.75 -8.12 9.67
CA ASN A 61 1.28 -8.50 8.35
C ASN A 61 2.13 -7.86 7.24
N LEU A 62 2.49 -6.58 7.39
CA LEU A 62 3.42 -5.89 6.49
C LEU A 62 4.76 -6.64 6.40
N MET A 63 5.34 -7.03 7.53
CA MET A 63 6.61 -7.76 7.56
C MET A 63 6.54 -9.08 6.80
N LYS A 64 5.42 -9.82 6.88
CA LYS A 64 5.22 -11.06 6.12
C LYS A 64 5.09 -10.81 4.61
N VAL A 65 4.41 -9.73 4.21
CA VAL A 65 4.27 -9.36 2.80
C VAL A 65 5.59 -8.86 2.21
N ALA A 66 6.37 -8.10 2.97
CA ALA A 66 7.68 -7.61 2.52
C ALA A 66 8.64 -8.77 2.14
N GLN A 67 8.53 -9.93 2.77
CA GLN A 67 9.30 -11.14 2.44
C GLN A 67 8.92 -11.78 1.10
N LEU A 68 7.79 -11.39 0.49
CA LEU A 68 7.34 -11.93 -0.80
C LEU A 68 7.97 -11.22 -2.00
N HIS A 69 8.90 -10.28 -1.78
CA HIS A 69 9.54 -9.46 -2.82
C HIS A 69 8.54 -8.64 -3.66
N ASN A 70 7.42 -8.23 -3.06
CA ASN A 70 6.54 -7.25 -3.67
C ASN A 70 7.16 -5.84 -3.56
N ASP A 71 6.85 -4.96 -4.50
CA ASP A 71 7.11 -3.52 -4.38
C ASP A 71 6.10 -2.92 -3.39
N VAL A 72 6.48 -2.83 -2.11
CA VAL A 72 5.59 -2.36 -1.05
C VAL A 72 5.81 -0.87 -0.77
N VAL A 73 4.71 -0.13 -0.79
CA VAL A 73 4.63 1.22 -0.25
C VAL A 73 3.77 1.18 1.00
N ALA A 74 4.35 1.46 2.16
CA ALA A 74 3.67 1.39 3.44
C ALA A 74 3.62 2.75 4.14
N GLY A 75 2.60 2.99 4.95
CA GLY A 75 2.63 4.10 5.89
C GLY A 75 1.58 3.95 6.96
N SER A 76 1.55 4.90 7.89
CA SER A 76 0.64 4.87 9.03
C SER A 76 0.13 6.27 9.35
N PRO A 77 -1.15 6.41 9.75
CA PRO A 77 -1.62 7.64 10.40
C PRO A 77 -1.03 7.83 11.81
N SER A 78 -0.43 6.79 12.41
CA SER A 78 0.23 6.87 13.71
C SER A 78 1.73 7.09 13.55
N ARG A 79 2.23 8.21 14.09
CA ARG A 79 3.67 8.55 14.06
C ARG A 79 4.55 7.47 14.68
N ILE A 80 4.08 6.77 15.73
CA ILE A 80 4.86 5.70 16.38
C ILE A 80 5.01 4.49 15.44
N LEU A 81 3.95 4.11 14.74
CA LEU A 81 3.98 3.00 13.79
C LEU A 81 4.78 3.38 12.55
N GLU A 82 4.65 4.61 12.07
CA GLU A 82 5.48 5.14 10.98
C GLU A 82 6.98 5.05 11.30
N MET A 83 7.38 5.46 12.51
CA MET A 83 8.76 5.30 12.97
C MET A 83 9.19 3.82 12.98
N LYS A 84 8.32 2.91 13.45
CA LYS A 84 8.60 1.47 13.43
C LYS A 84 8.76 0.93 12.00
N ILE A 85 7.91 1.34 11.06
CA ILE A 85 8.06 0.97 9.63
C ILE A 85 9.44 1.43 9.12
N LYS A 86 9.84 2.67 9.44
CA LYS A 86 11.16 3.22 9.09
C LYS A 86 12.32 2.48 9.75
N THR A 87 12.15 1.98 10.97
CA THR A 87 13.20 1.22 11.70
C THR A 87 13.33 -0.22 11.20
N VAL A 88 12.24 -0.81 10.71
CA VAL A 88 12.24 -2.15 10.09
C VAL A 88 12.85 -2.12 8.67
N ASN A 89 13.24 -0.94 8.18
CA ASN A 89 13.60 -0.68 6.79
C ASN A 89 15.02 -1.14 6.41
N ASP A 90 15.26 -2.45 6.50
CA ASP A 90 16.45 -3.12 5.96
C ASP A 90 16.20 -3.72 4.56
N GLN A 91 14.94 -3.77 4.07
CA GLN A 91 14.59 -4.33 2.76
C GLN A 91 13.39 -3.62 2.12
N ASP A 92 13.63 -2.91 1.01
CA ASP A 92 12.72 -2.58 -0.11
C ASP A 92 11.32 -1.93 0.14
N VAL A 93 10.95 -1.58 1.37
CA VAL A 93 9.66 -0.92 1.67
C VAL A 93 9.79 0.60 1.55
N LYS A 94 9.04 1.21 0.62
CA LYS A 94 8.93 2.67 0.53
C LYS A 94 7.95 3.19 1.57
N VAL A 95 8.29 4.28 2.25
CA VAL A 95 7.42 4.88 3.26
C VAL A 95 6.61 6.04 2.69
N MET A 96 5.29 5.97 2.85
CA MET A 96 4.33 7.01 2.51
C MET A 96 4.08 7.92 3.72
N ASP A 97 4.09 9.23 3.48
CA ASP A 97 3.83 10.23 4.50
C ASP A 97 2.32 10.59 4.52
N PHE A 98 1.65 10.18 5.60
CA PHE A 98 0.23 10.45 5.83
C PHE A 98 -0.05 11.82 6.47
N SER A 99 0.99 12.58 6.83
CA SER A 99 0.84 13.97 7.28
C SER A 99 0.60 14.94 6.13
N LEU A 100 0.90 14.51 4.89
CA LEU A 100 0.64 15.25 3.66
C LEU A 100 -0.85 15.58 3.51
N ASN A 101 -1.13 16.72 2.87
CA ASN A 101 -2.50 17.01 2.50
C ASN A 101 -2.97 16.08 1.36
N LYS A 102 -4.29 16.02 1.12
CA LYS A 102 -4.87 15.10 0.13
C LYS A 102 -4.28 15.28 -1.27
N ASN A 103 -4.00 16.51 -1.69
CA ASN A 103 -3.47 16.78 -3.04
C ASN A 103 -2.04 16.26 -3.18
N GLU A 104 -1.19 16.49 -2.18
CA GLU A 104 0.18 15.96 -2.15
C GLU A 104 0.20 14.44 -2.13
N LEU A 105 -0.69 13.82 -1.35
CA LEU A 105 -0.86 12.37 -1.32
C LEU A 105 -1.29 11.82 -2.69
N MET A 106 -2.22 12.50 -3.38
CA MET A 106 -2.60 12.14 -4.75
C MET A 106 -1.41 12.21 -5.71
N LEU A 107 -0.64 13.30 -5.66
CA LEU A 107 0.54 13.49 -6.52
C LEU A 107 1.60 12.41 -6.26
N TYR A 108 1.83 12.06 -4.99
CA TYR A 108 2.74 10.98 -4.63
C TYR A 108 2.31 9.64 -5.24
N ILE A 109 1.03 9.28 -5.10
CA ILE A 109 0.49 8.03 -5.66
C ILE A 109 0.57 8.06 -7.19
N ASP A 110 0.17 9.15 -7.83
CA ASP A 110 0.21 9.29 -9.29
C ASP A 110 1.65 9.17 -9.84
N ASN A 111 2.62 9.81 -9.18
CA ASN A 111 4.04 9.69 -9.52
C ASN A 111 4.56 8.26 -9.34
N TYR A 112 4.18 7.58 -8.25
CA TYR A 112 4.52 6.17 -8.06
C TYR A 112 3.98 5.31 -9.21
N LEU A 113 2.71 5.47 -9.56
CA LEU A 113 2.08 4.67 -10.63
C LEU A 113 2.75 4.94 -11.99
N LYS A 114 3.06 6.20 -12.32
CA LYS A 114 3.78 6.58 -13.55
C LYS A 114 5.19 6.01 -13.62
N ASN A 115 5.97 6.16 -12.55
CA ASN A 115 7.36 5.70 -12.50
C ASN A 115 7.47 4.18 -12.63
N ASN A 116 6.44 3.44 -12.22
CA ASN A 116 6.36 1.98 -12.36
C ASN A 116 5.59 1.53 -13.62
N GLN A 117 5.24 2.45 -14.53
CA GLN A 117 4.51 2.14 -15.78
C GLN A 117 3.18 1.40 -15.54
N LEU A 118 2.47 1.75 -14.46
CA LEU A 118 1.20 1.14 -14.06
C LEU A 118 -0.02 1.89 -14.57
N LEU A 119 0.19 3.04 -15.21
CA LEU A 119 -0.85 3.80 -15.90
C LEU A 119 -0.66 3.58 -17.40
N GLU A 120 -1.77 3.32 -18.10
CA GLU A 120 -1.84 3.37 -19.57
C GLU A 120 -1.70 4.80 -20.12
#